data_AF-A0A7V3UNX5-F1
#
_entry.id   AF-A0A7V3UNX5-F1
#
_cell.length_a   1.000
_cell.length_b   1.000
_cell.length_c   1.000
_cell.angle_alpha   90.00
_cell.angle_beta   90.00
_cell.angle_gamma   90.00
#
_symmetry.space_group_name_H-M   'P 1'
#
loop_
_entity.id
_entity.type
_entity.pdbx_description
1 polymer ?
#
loop_
_entity_poly.entity_id
_entity_poly.type
_entity_poly.pdbx_seq_one_letter_code
_entity_poly.pdbx_strand_id
1 'polypeptide(L)'
;MEFDFMNHFRNVKLEETQGFELKTHYEQGAAFFSSGSLGDRVRGIIDEYANKRRVNRRTFLKSASGFAAAMLAVNKITGMNFFEVSEAEAVDEAAAAEYTKGDEFIIDMHTHVGWRKAGFTKENTTERGMWFVQLLDNLGKSMGLPNGLRDMDVEGFGRLLYKESDTAMAIVNMFGFKEDYGGMDMNPIEEVAVARDRWPERTILLGGGLTPNQGVTETLERLDHFVKDLKISGLKLYTFDSTPKKGWWFDDEKLAYPIWEQCRKQGIKIVGCHKGIPFGQFMARYSHAEDLDRVADDFLDINWVAFHSGWPYHHELAALKAFKPQRTNLWCELGSTFAATVTNRPIECAHVLGTLIRDLGADRVLWGTDSPLWGKAQWQIEAFRKFQIPDQLVEGYGYPKLTDEIKRKILGENHAALFGINIEEKRKQIKGA
;
A
#
# COMPACT_ATOMS: atom_id res chain seq x y z
N MET A 1 -5.23 -25.48 -14.44
CA MET A 1 -5.59 -25.13 -13.05
C MET A 1 -5.13 -23.70 -12.87
N GLU A 2 -6.01 -22.72 -13.08
CA GLU A 2 -5.66 -21.30 -12.91
C GLU A 2 -5.31 -21.05 -11.45
N PHE A 3 -4.20 -20.33 -11.22
CA PHE A 3 -3.93 -19.73 -9.94
C PHE A 3 -4.98 -18.65 -9.71
N ASP A 4 -6.02 -18.99 -8.98
CA ASP A 4 -7.06 -18.05 -8.58
C ASP A 4 -6.59 -17.34 -7.30
N PHE A 5 -6.06 -16.13 -7.50
CA PHE A 5 -5.62 -15.21 -6.44
C PHE A 5 -6.74 -14.92 -5.42
N MET A 6 -8.01 -14.88 -5.85
CA MET A 6 -9.16 -14.74 -4.93
C MET A 6 -9.31 -15.97 -4.04
N ASN A 7 -8.97 -17.16 -4.56
CA ASN A 7 -8.89 -18.40 -3.80
C ASN A 7 -7.64 -18.49 -2.89
N HIS A 8 -6.60 -17.67 -3.04
CA HIS A 8 -5.50 -17.59 -2.05
C HIS A 8 -5.92 -16.77 -0.82
N PHE A 9 -6.88 -15.87 -0.99
CA PHE A 9 -7.67 -15.27 0.09
C PHE A 9 -8.85 -16.13 0.57
N ARG A 10 -8.89 -17.43 0.23
CA ARG A 10 -9.99 -18.43 0.38
C ARG A 10 -10.96 -18.35 1.57
N ASN A 11 -10.59 -17.67 2.64
CA ASN A 11 -11.46 -17.52 3.78
C ASN A 11 -12.22 -16.18 3.79
N VAL A 12 -11.91 -15.22 2.90
CA VAL A 12 -12.72 -14.02 2.66
C VAL A 12 -13.87 -14.41 1.74
N LYS A 13 -14.88 -15.09 2.29
CA LYS A 13 -16.12 -15.30 1.54
C LYS A 13 -16.89 -13.99 1.49
N LEU A 14 -16.77 -13.27 0.37
CA LEU A 14 -17.49 -12.01 0.16
C LEU A 14 -19.01 -12.22 0.20
N GLU A 15 -19.51 -13.41 -0.14
CA GLU A 15 -20.93 -13.78 0.05
C GLU A 15 -21.35 -13.82 1.53
N GLU A 16 -20.41 -13.92 2.48
CA GLU A 16 -20.65 -13.86 3.92
C GLU A 16 -20.64 -12.44 4.49
N THR A 17 -20.40 -11.40 3.67
CA THR A 17 -20.59 -10.00 4.09
C THR A 17 -22.08 -9.60 4.10
N GLN A 18 -23.01 -10.56 4.21
CA GLN A 18 -24.44 -10.29 4.37
C GLN A 18 -24.66 -9.29 5.52
N GLY A 19 -24.97 -8.05 5.16
CA GLY A 19 -25.23 -6.95 6.10
C GLY A 19 -24.29 -5.74 5.98
N PHE A 20 -23.14 -5.85 5.32
CA PHE A 20 -22.19 -4.75 5.12
C PHE A 20 -22.48 -3.97 3.83
N GLU A 21 -22.53 -2.65 3.92
CA GLU A 21 -22.61 -1.75 2.76
C GLU A 21 -21.27 -1.05 2.47
N LEU A 22 -20.25 -1.29 3.31
CA LEU A 22 -18.89 -0.71 3.26
C LEU A 22 -18.89 0.83 3.11
N LYS A 23 -19.90 1.50 3.70
CA LYS A 23 -20.10 2.95 3.54
C LYS A 23 -19.13 3.76 4.38
N THR A 24 -18.82 3.31 5.60
CA THR A 24 -17.85 3.97 6.50
C THR A 24 -16.53 3.20 6.52
N HIS A 25 -15.44 3.85 6.96
CA HIS A 25 -14.17 3.15 7.17
C HIS A 25 -14.27 2.13 8.33
N TYR A 26 -15.08 2.40 9.36
CA TYR A 26 -15.38 1.44 10.42
C TYR A 26 -16.05 0.17 9.89
N GLU A 27 -17.09 0.33 9.06
CA GLU A 27 -17.80 -0.79 8.44
C GLU A 27 -16.86 -1.61 7.54
N GLN A 28 -15.98 -0.93 6.82
CA GLN A 28 -14.97 -1.55 5.98
C GLN A 28 -13.93 -2.35 6.79
N GLY A 29 -13.32 -1.73 7.79
CA GLY A 29 -12.37 -2.39 8.68
C GLY A 29 -13.01 -3.59 9.38
N ALA A 30 -14.17 -3.40 10.02
CA ALA A 30 -14.88 -4.48 10.69
C ALA A 30 -15.23 -5.64 9.73
N ALA A 31 -15.63 -5.35 8.48
CA ALA A 31 -15.89 -6.38 7.47
C ALA A 31 -14.64 -7.21 7.17
N PHE A 32 -13.48 -6.57 7.01
CA PHE A 32 -12.24 -7.29 6.68
C PHE A 32 -11.77 -8.19 7.81
N PHE A 33 -11.84 -7.72 9.06
CA PHE A 33 -11.55 -8.55 10.24
C PHE A 33 -12.59 -9.67 10.46
N SER A 34 -13.82 -9.46 10.00
CA SER A 34 -14.91 -10.44 10.10
C SER A 34 -14.94 -11.42 8.93
N SER A 35 -13.99 -11.33 8.02
CA SER A 35 -13.81 -12.26 6.92
C SER A 35 -12.69 -13.25 7.27
N GLY A 36 -12.26 -14.09 6.36
CA GLY A 36 -11.07 -14.90 6.60
C GLY A 36 -11.28 -16.09 7.55
N SER A 37 -10.17 -16.75 7.90
CA SER A 37 -10.18 -17.98 8.72
C SER A 37 -10.65 -17.71 10.15
N LEU A 38 -10.55 -16.47 10.61
CA LEU A 38 -11.01 -16.05 11.92
C LEU A 38 -12.44 -15.48 11.87
N GLY A 39 -12.98 -15.25 10.66
CA GLY A 39 -14.18 -14.45 10.43
C GLY A 39 -15.40 -14.91 11.21
N ASP A 40 -15.74 -16.20 11.19
CA ASP A 40 -16.88 -16.74 11.95
C ASP A 40 -16.78 -16.45 13.45
N ARG A 41 -15.57 -16.62 14.01
CA ARG A 41 -15.31 -16.40 15.44
C ARG A 41 -15.33 -14.91 15.77
N VAL A 42 -14.78 -14.07 14.88
CA VAL A 42 -14.82 -12.61 15.02
C VAL A 42 -16.27 -12.10 14.99
N ARG A 43 -17.09 -12.58 14.05
CA ARG A 43 -18.52 -12.25 13.95
C ARG A 43 -19.28 -12.60 15.22
N GLY A 44 -19.03 -13.79 15.80
CA GLY A 44 -19.64 -14.19 17.07
C GLY A 44 -19.33 -13.22 18.21
N ILE A 45 -18.07 -12.79 18.36
CA ILE A 45 -17.68 -11.81 19.39
C ILE A 45 -18.29 -10.42 19.10
N ILE A 46 -18.33 -9.99 17.84
CA ILE A 46 -18.99 -8.74 17.45
C ILE A 46 -20.47 -8.74 17.86
N ASP A 47 -21.18 -9.86 17.71
CA ASP A 47 -22.58 -9.98 18.13
C ASP A 47 -22.76 -9.81 19.63
N GLU A 48 -21.86 -10.38 20.43
CA GLU A 48 -21.87 -10.21 21.89
C GLU A 48 -21.76 -8.73 22.26
N TYR A 49 -20.86 -7.99 21.61
CA TYR A 49 -20.67 -6.56 21.87
C TYR A 49 -21.82 -5.69 21.33
N ALA A 50 -22.38 -6.02 20.16
CA ALA A 50 -23.58 -5.37 19.64
C ALA A 50 -24.76 -5.50 20.63
N ASN A 51 -24.94 -6.71 21.20
CA ASN A 51 -25.95 -6.98 22.23
C ASN A 51 -25.69 -6.20 23.52
N LYS A 52 -24.43 -6.12 23.99
CA LYS A 52 -24.06 -5.30 25.16
C LYS A 52 -24.42 -3.83 24.97
N ARG A 53 -24.23 -3.30 23.75
CA ARG A 53 -24.61 -1.92 23.37
C ARG A 53 -26.10 -1.75 23.06
N ARG A 54 -26.89 -2.83 23.04
CA ARG A 54 -28.32 -2.82 22.72
C ARG A 54 -28.63 -2.24 21.34
N VAL A 55 -27.76 -2.50 20.36
CA VAL A 55 -27.94 -2.12 18.96
C VAL A 55 -27.92 -3.35 18.06
N ASN A 56 -28.55 -3.28 16.89
CA ASN A 56 -28.42 -4.36 15.91
C ASN A 56 -27.01 -4.40 15.29
N ARG A 57 -26.59 -5.59 14.83
CA ARG A 57 -25.26 -5.82 14.21
C ARG A 57 -24.93 -4.79 13.13
N ARG A 58 -25.86 -4.52 12.21
CA ARG A 58 -25.63 -3.60 11.08
C ARG A 58 -25.31 -2.17 11.52
N THR A 59 -25.96 -1.70 12.58
CA THR A 59 -25.69 -0.38 13.16
C THR A 59 -24.36 -0.39 13.89
N PHE A 60 -24.08 -1.45 14.64
CA PHE A 60 -22.83 -1.60 15.39
C PHE A 60 -21.60 -1.63 14.48
N LEU A 61 -21.64 -2.38 13.37
CA LEU A 61 -20.53 -2.48 12.42
C LEU A 61 -20.15 -1.15 11.76
N LYS A 62 -21.07 -0.18 11.70
CA LYS A 62 -20.82 1.16 11.14
C LYS A 62 -20.14 2.12 12.12
N SER A 63 -19.91 1.69 13.36
CA SER A 63 -19.47 2.51 14.49
C SER A 63 -18.01 2.25 14.87
N ALA A 64 -17.38 3.20 15.56
CA ALA A 64 -16.01 3.06 16.03
C ALA A 64 -15.87 1.87 16.99
N SER A 65 -16.86 1.66 17.88
CA SER A 65 -16.87 0.50 18.76
C SER A 65 -16.99 -0.82 18.01
N GLY A 66 -17.69 -0.85 16.88
CA GLY A 66 -17.80 -2.05 16.05
C GLY A 66 -16.45 -2.47 15.49
N PHE A 67 -15.65 -1.51 15.04
CA PHE A 67 -14.30 -1.79 14.56
C PHE A 67 -13.35 -2.17 15.70
N ALA A 68 -13.43 -1.47 16.84
CA ALA A 68 -12.71 -1.82 18.06
C ALA A 68 -13.02 -3.26 18.52
N ALA A 69 -14.30 -3.66 18.51
CA ALA A 69 -14.73 -5.01 18.85
C ALA A 69 -14.14 -6.07 17.91
N ALA A 70 -14.02 -5.77 16.60
CA ALA A 70 -13.40 -6.67 15.64
C ALA A 70 -11.90 -6.92 15.92
N MET A 71 -11.15 -5.86 16.23
CA MET A 71 -9.74 -5.96 16.64
C MET A 71 -9.60 -6.69 17.99
N LEU A 72 -10.46 -6.38 18.96
CA LEU A 72 -10.48 -7.05 20.26
C LEU A 72 -10.81 -8.53 20.14
N ALA A 73 -11.70 -8.90 19.21
CA ALA A 73 -12.02 -10.29 18.92
C ALA A 73 -10.77 -11.07 18.47
N VAL A 74 -9.92 -10.48 17.62
CA VAL A 74 -8.65 -11.11 17.22
C VAL A 74 -7.75 -11.39 18.43
N ASN A 75 -7.61 -10.44 19.35
CA ASN A 75 -6.84 -10.67 20.57
C ASN A 75 -7.40 -11.83 21.39
N LYS A 76 -8.72 -11.85 21.62
CA LYS A 76 -9.40 -12.93 22.37
C LYS A 76 -9.28 -14.30 21.69
N ILE A 77 -9.36 -14.33 20.37
CA ILE A 77 -9.31 -15.55 19.56
C ILE A 77 -7.92 -16.19 19.56
N THR A 78 -6.88 -15.35 19.48
CA THR A 78 -5.49 -15.77 19.36
C THR A 78 -4.81 -15.94 20.72
N GLY A 79 -5.33 -15.30 21.77
CA GLY A 79 -4.67 -15.23 23.08
C GLY A 79 -3.43 -14.31 23.09
N MET A 80 -3.25 -13.49 22.05
CA MET A 80 -2.12 -12.58 21.89
C MET A 80 -2.63 -11.15 21.67
N ASN A 81 -1.92 -10.17 22.22
CA ASN A 81 -2.31 -8.76 22.13
C ASN A 81 -1.75 -8.13 20.83
N PHE A 82 -2.40 -8.41 19.70
CA PHE A 82 -2.06 -7.80 18.40
C PHE A 82 -2.58 -6.38 18.26
N PHE A 83 -3.62 -6.01 19.02
CA PHE A 83 -4.22 -4.69 18.97
C PHE A 83 -4.31 -4.05 20.36
N GLU A 84 -3.89 -2.80 20.48
CA GLU A 84 -4.08 -1.94 21.64
C GLU A 84 -5.54 -1.44 21.64
N VAL A 85 -6.41 -2.28 22.20
CA VAL A 85 -7.85 -2.03 22.29
C VAL A 85 -8.41 -2.61 23.58
N SER A 86 -9.23 -1.82 24.25
CA SER A 86 -9.88 -2.16 25.51
C SER A 86 -11.31 -2.67 25.32
N GLU A 87 -11.86 -3.35 26.33
CA GLU A 87 -13.29 -3.69 26.32
C GLU A 87 -14.18 -2.44 26.33
N ALA A 88 -13.72 -1.34 26.93
CA ALA A 88 -14.46 -0.08 26.99
C ALA A 88 -14.72 0.48 25.60
N GLU A 89 -13.72 0.50 24.72
CA GLU A 89 -13.88 0.94 23.33
C GLU A 89 -14.88 0.06 22.55
N ALA A 90 -14.94 -1.23 22.85
CA ALA A 90 -15.90 -2.14 22.21
C ALA A 90 -17.36 -1.91 22.66
N VAL A 91 -17.63 -1.19 23.75
CA VAL A 91 -18.98 -0.93 24.27
C VAL A 91 -19.38 0.56 24.34
N ASP A 92 -18.42 1.48 24.35
CA ASP A 92 -18.64 2.93 24.42
C ASP A 92 -18.11 3.61 23.16
N GLU A 93 -19.01 4.27 22.43
CA GLU A 93 -18.67 4.97 21.18
C GLU A 93 -17.75 6.16 21.43
N ALA A 94 -17.94 6.86 22.54
CA ALA A 94 -17.14 8.05 22.85
C ALA A 94 -15.69 7.64 23.12
N ALA A 95 -15.50 6.56 23.91
CA ALA A 95 -14.17 5.99 24.16
C ALA A 95 -13.50 5.51 22.86
N ALA A 96 -14.25 4.83 21.99
CA ALA A 96 -13.72 4.38 20.71
C ALA A 96 -13.32 5.53 19.77
N ALA A 97 -14.14 6.60 19.71
CA ALA A 97 -13.91 7.74 18.84
C ALA A 97 -12.81 8.71 19.34
N GLU A 98 -12.42 8.63 20.61
CA GLU A 98 -11.30 9.41 21.13
C GLU A 98 -9.96 8.84 20.65
N TYR A 99 -9.82 7.51 20.64
CA TYR A 99 -8.59 6.83 20.21
C TYR A 99 -8.30 6.98 18.70
N THR A 100 -9.32 7.24 17.88
CA THR A 100 -9.13 7.37 16.42
C THR A 100 -8.43 8.67 16.03
N LYS A 101 -8.27 9.63 16.95
CA LYS A 101 -7.56 10.89 16.71
C LYS A 101 -6.07 10.73 16.98
N GLY A 102 -5.29 10.62 15.91
CA GLY A 102 -3.83 10.68 15.99
C GLY A 102 -3.27 12.03 15.56
N ASP A 103 -2.14 12.42 16.15
CA ASP A 103 -1.43 13.67 15.82
C ASP A 103 -0.34 13.45 14.76
N GLU A 104 -0.22 12.27 14.17
CA GLU A 104 0.83 11.95 13.19
C GLU A 104 0.63 12.73 11.88
N PHE A 105 1.73 13.09 11.21
CA PHE A 105 1.64 13.66 9.86
C PHE A 105 1.75 12.52 8.84
N ILE A 106 0.61 12.05 8.34
CA ILE A 106 0.57 10.83 7.52
C ILE A 106 0.91 11.16 6.06
N ILE A 107 1.94 10.48 5.53
CA ILE A 107 2.30 10.50 4.12
C ILE A 107 2.09 9.10 3.54
N ASP A 108 1.15 8.97 2.61
CA ASP A 108 0.83 7.70 1.98
C ASP A 108 1.63 7.52 0.68
N MET A 109 2.63 6.63 0.67
CA MET A 109 3.53 6.47 -0.47
C MET A 109 2.91 5.67 -1.63
N HIS A 110 1.90 4.86 -1.35
CA HIS A 110 1.39 3.89 -2.30
C HIS A 110 -0.06 4.16 -2.56
N THR A 111 -0.31 5.07 -3.51
CA THR A 111 -1.66 5.40 -3.96
C THR A 111 -1.74 5.38 -5.47
N HIS A 112 -2.93 5.15 -6.02
CA HIS A 112 -3.14 5.03 -7.47
C HIS A 112 -4.34 5.83 -7.96
N VAL A 113 -4.28 6.24 -9.22
CA VAL A 113 -5.44 6.56 -10.06
C VAL A 113 -5.55 5.43 -11.09
N GLY A 114 -6.59 4.61 -10.99
CA GLY A 114 -6.78 3.39 -11.78
C GLY A 114 -7.65 3.57 -13.03
N TRP A 115 -8.48 4.61 -13.11
CA TRP A 115 -9.30 4.89 -14.30
C TRP A 115 -8.62 5.88 -15.26
N ARG A 116 -8.79 5.68 -16.58
CA ARG A 116 -8.32 6.59 -17.64
C ARG A 116 -9.46 7.12 -18.51
N LYS A 117 -9.31 8.30 -19.11
CA LYS A 117 -10.33 9.00 -19.92
C LYS A 117 -10.83 8.15 -21.09
N ALA A 118 -9.91 7.48 -21.79
CA ALA A 118 -10.23 6.62 -22.92
C ALA A 118 -11.00 5.33 -22.52
N GLY A 119 -11.07 5.03 -21.22
CA GLY A 119 -11.59 3.78 -20.70
C GLY A 119 -10.82 2.55 -21.19
N PHE A 120 -11.42 1.38 -20.97
CA PHE A 120 -10.90 0.08 -21.38
C PHE A 120 -11.94 -0.62 -22.24
N THR A 121 -11.60 -0.88 -23.50
CA THR A 121 -12.44 -1.56 -24.49
C THR A 121 -11.65 -2.66 -25.19
N LYS A 122 -12.32 -3.56 -25.90
CA LYS A 122 -11.64 -4.64 -26.64
C LYS A 122 -10.76 -4.13 -27.78
N GLU A 123 -11.02 -2.91 -28.26
CA GLU A 123 -10.27 -2.27 -29.34
C GLU A 123 -8.96 -1.65 -28.85
N ASN A 124 -8.89 -1.23 -27.59
CA ASN A 124 -7.73 -0.53 -27.02
C ASN A 124 -7.02 -1.28 -25.89
N THR A 125 -7.46 -2.51 -25.59
CA THR A 125 -6.94 -3.32 -24.48
C THR A 125 -6.88 -4.79 -24.90
N THR A 126 -5.73 -5.45 -24.70
CA THR A 126 -5.54 -6.88 -25.00
C THR A 126 -6.35 -7.76 -24.04
N GLU A 127 -6.48 -9.05 -24.33
CA GLU A 127 -7.10 -10.00 -23.39
C GLU A 127 -6.40 -10.02 -22.02
N ARG A 128 -5.06 -9.98 -22.04
CA ARG A 128 -4.24 -9.89 -20.82
C ARG A 128 -4.51 -8.60 -20.05
N GLY A 129 -4.55 -7.46 -20.75
CA GLY A 129 -4.89 -6.17 -20.15
C GLY A 129 -6.31 -6.13 -19.58
N MET A 130 -7.28 -6.72 -20.28
CA MET A 130 -8.68 -6.79 -19.84
C MET A 130 -8.85 -7.69 -18.62
N TRP A 131 -8.07 -8.77 -18.50
CA TRP A 131 -8.03 -9.59 -17.29
C TRP A 131 -7.61 -8.75 -16.08
N PHE A 132 -6.56 -7.92 -16.22
CA PHE A 132 -6.10 -7.07 -15.12
C PHE A 132 -7.11 -5.95 -14.78
N VAL A 133 -7.76 -5.35 -15.80
CA VAL A 133 -8.87 -4.40 -15.60
C VAL A 133 -10.01 -5.05 -14.80
N GLN A 134 -10.40 -6.27 -15.15
CA GLN A 134 -11.47 -6.99 -14.44
C GLN A 134 -11.05 -7.36 -13.01
N LEU A 135 -9.79 -7.70 -12.78
CA LEU A 135 -9.25 -7.95 -11.44
C LEU A 135 -9.40 -6.70 -10.57
N LEU A 136 -8.95 -5.53 -11.04
CA LEU A 136 -9.04 -4.29 -10.27
C LEU A 136 -10.50 -3.84 -10.06
N ASP A 137 -11.36 -4.05 -11.06
CA ASP A 137 -12.78 -3.75 -10.96
C ASP A 137 -13.48 -4.60 -9.88
N ASN A 138 -13.23 -5.91 -9.89
CA ASN A 138 -13.74 -6.84 -8.87
C ASN A 138 -13.19 -6.51 -7.48
N LEU A 139 -11.90 -6.17 -7.40
CA LEU A 139 -11.27 -5.77 -6.16
C LEU A 139 -11.92 -4.49 -5.62
N GLY A 140 -12.06 -3.44 -6.44
CA GLY A 140 -12.73 -2.21 -6.06
C GLY A 140 -14.14 -2.44 -5.50
N LYS A 141 -14.96 -3.23 -6.21
CA LYS A 141 -16.31 -3.60 -5.74
C LYS A 141 -16.29 -4.31 -4.40
N SER A 142 -15.36 -5.26 -4.24
CA SER A 142 -15.16 -6.00 -2.99
C SER A 142 -14.71 -5.10 -1.84
N MET A 143 -14.01 -4.01 -2.17
CA MET A 143 -13.49 -3.02 -1.21
C MET A 143 -14.40 -1.79 -1.07
N GLY A 144 -15.69 -1.91 -1.40
CA GLY A 144 -16.69 -0.88 -1.13
C GLY A 144 -16.68 0.28 -2.12
N LEU A 145 -16.18 0.07 -3.34
CA LEU A 145 -16.32 0.98 -4.46
C LEU A 145 -17.44 0.48 -5.40
N PRO A 146 -18.67 1.01 -5.32
CA PRO A 146 -19.82 0.46 -6.04
C PRO A 146 -19.64 0.33 -7.56
N ASN A 147 -18.87 1.24 -8.18
CA ASN A 147 -18.57 1.20 -9.61
C ASN A 147 -17.19 0.59 -9.93
N GLY A 148 -16.57 -0.08 -8.95
CA GLY A 148 -15.29 -0.77 -9.10
C GLY A 148 -14.18 0.16 -9.57
N LEU A 149 -13.54 -0.20 -10.68
CA LEU A 149 -12.39 0.53 -11.21
C LEU A 149 -12.74 1.99 -11.58
N ARG A 150 -14.01 2.27 -11.94
CA ARG A 150 -14.44 3.63 -12.30
C ARG A 150 -14.44 4.61 -11.13
N ASP A 151 -14.56 4.12 -9.89
CA ASP A 151 -14.45 4.95 -8.69
C ASP A 151 -12.98 5.21 -8.32
N MET A 152 -12.03 4.60 -9.02
CA MET A 152 -10.58 4.80 -8.84
C MET A 152 -10.05 5.92 -9.76
N ASP A 153 -10.82 6.97 -9.98
CA ASP A 153 -10.42 8.14 -10.75
C ASP A 153 -9.81 9.24 -9.85
N VAL A 154 -9.51 10.41 -10.41
CA VAL A 154 -8.93 11.54 -9.66
C VAL A 154 -9.88 12.08 -8.58
N GLU A 155 -11.20 12.03 -8.80
CA GLU A 155 -12.18 12.44 -7.78
C GLU A 155 -12.21 11.43 -6.62
N GLY A 156 -12.22 10.14 -6.96
CA GLY A 156 -12.11 9.04 -6.01
C GLY A 156 -10.85 9.12 -5.17
N PHE A 157 -9.70 9.43 -5.79
CA PHE A 157 -8.43 9.66 -5.12
C PHE A 157 -8.55 10.69 -4.00
N GLY A 158 -9.00 11.91 -4.32
CA GLY A 158 -9.12 12.99 -3.33
C GLY A 158 -10.17 12.68 -2.26
N ARG A 159 -11.28 12.04 -2.64
CA ARG A 159 -12.31 11.63 -1.69
C ARG A 159 -11.79 10.61 -0.68
N LEU A 160 -11.16 9.53 -1.15
CA LEU A 160 -10.75 8.39 -0.32
C LEU A 160 -9.52 8.69 0.55
N LEU A 161 -8.61 9.56 0.08
CA LEU A 161 -7.37 9.90 0.77
C LEU A 161 -7.45 11.21 1.55
N TYR A 162 -8.13 12.25 1.05
CA TYR A 162 -8.07 13.57 1.67
C TYR A 162 -9.32 13.97 2.44
N LYS A 163 -10.48 13.40 2.08
CA LYS A 163 -11.77 13.70 2.72
C LYS A 163 -12.19 12.62 3.72
N GLU A 164 -11.90 11.36 3.40
CA GLU A 164 -12.37 10.20 4.17
C GLU A 164 -11.27 9.53 5.00
N SER A 165 -10.05 10.07 5.04
CA SER A 165 -8.96 9.61 5.91
C SER A 165 -8.08 10.74 6.43
N ASP A 166 -7.22 10.39 7.40
CA ASP A 166 -6.25 11.28 8.04
C ASP A 166 -4.97 11.49 7.20
N THR A 167 -4.95 11.04 5.94
CA THR A 167 -3.78 11.18 5.07
C THR A 167 -3.52 12.66 4.78
N ALA A 168 -2.40 13.20 5.30
CA ALA A 168 -2.06 14.60 5.11
C ALA A 168 -1.51 14.84 3.69
N MET A 169 -0.63 13.94 3.22
CA MET A 169 -0.08 13.95 1.87
C MET A 169 -0.13 12.56 1.25
N ALA A 170 -0.27 12.48 -0.08
CA ALA A 170 -0.21 11.23 -0.82
C ALA A 170 0.80 11.29 -1.96
N ILE A 171 1.39 10.15 -2.28
CA ILE A 171 2.30 9.98 -3.41
C ILE A 171 1.56 9.13 -4.44
N VAL A 172 1.19 9.75 -5.55
CA VAL A 172 0.40 9.11 -6.59
C VAL A 172 1.31 8.39 -7.58
N ASN A 173 0.97 7.13 -7.84
CA ASN A 173 1.65 6.22 -8.73
C ASN A 173 0.71 5.84 -9.89
N MET A 174 1.30 5.31 -10.95
CA MET A 174 0.58 4.86 -12.15
C MET A 174 0.83 3.38 -12.43
N PHE A 175 -0.16 2.72 -13.04
CA PHE A 175 0.05 1.42 -13.69
C PHE A 175 0.56 1.62 -15.12
N GLY A 176 1.59 0.85 -15.47
CA GLY A 176 2.21 0.87 -16.80
C GLY A 176 1.52 -0.07 -17.80
N PHE A 177 2.33 -0.82 -18.54
CA PHE A 177 1.93 -1.93 -19.42
C PHE A 177 1.44 -1.55 -20.83
N LYS A 178 2.09 -0.57 -21.45
CA LYS A 178 1.78 -0.01 -22.78
C LYS A 178 1.31 -1.01 -23.85
N GLU A 179 1.96 -2.18 -23.98
CA GLU A 179 1.61 -3.19 -24.99
C GLU A 179 0.23 -3.83 -24.74
N ASP A 180 -0.23 -3.87 -23.50
CA ASP A 180 -1.55 -4.42 -23.15
C ASP A 180 -2.69 -3.41 -23.34
N TYR A 181 -2.38 -2.13 -23.54
CA TYR A 181 -3.35 -1.03 -23.45
C TYR A 181 -3.33 -0.10 -24.67
N GLY A 182 -3.06 -0.68 -25.85
CA GLY A 182 -3.22 -0.01 -27.14
C GLY A 182 -2.10 0.97 -27.45
N GLY A 183 -0.89 0.74 -26.92
CA GLY A 183 0.24 1.63 -27.10
C GLY A 183 0.26 2.83 -26.15
N MET A 184 -0.64 2.86 -25.17
CA MET A 184 -0.61 3.79 -24.02
C MET A 184 -0.50 2.99 -22.74
N ASP A 185 0.10 3.52 -21.68
CA ASP A 185 0.05 2.87 -20.37
C ASP A 185 -1.40 2.71 -19.88
N MET A 186 -1.62 1.77 -18.94
CA MET A 186 -2.93 1.57 -18.32
C MET A 186 -3.46 2.88 -17.74
N ASN A 187 -2.59 3.65 -17.08
CA ASN A 187 -2.89 4.98 -16.59
C ASN A 187 -1.81 5.94 -17.11
N PRO A 188 -2.02 6.63 -18.25
CA PRO A 188 -1.06 7.60 -18.78
C PRO A 188 -0.67 8.63 -17.72
N ILE A 189 0.62 8.95 -17.63
CA ILE A 189 1.16 9.75 -16.53
C ILE A 189 0.55 11.16 -16.51
N GLU A 190 0.19 11.70 -17.67
CA GLU A 190 -0.41 13.02 -17.83
C GLU A 190 -1.82 13.06 -17.22
N GLU A 191 -2.54 11.93 -17.25
CA GLU A 191 -3.84 11.80 -16.59
C GLU A 191 -3.68 11.62 -15.07
N VAL A 192 -2.64 10.89 -14.63
CA VAL A 192 -2.33 10.71 -13.20
C VAL A 192 -1.84 12.02 -12.58
N ALA A 193 -1.07 12.83 -13.31
CA ALA A 193 -0.56 14.13 -12.89
C ALA A 193 -1.68 15.11 -12.51
N VAL A 194 -2.90 14.94 -13.06
CA VAL A 194 -4.07 15.75 -12.69
C VAL A 194 -4.39 15.65 -11.20
N ALA A 195 -4.14 14.51 -10.55
CA ALA A 195 -4.28 14.38 -9.10
C ALA A 195 -3.28 15.26 -8.33
N ARG A 196 -2.06 15.42 -8.86
CA ARG A 196 -1.08 16.36 -8.33
C ARG A 196 -1.53 17.79 -8.55
N ASP A 197 -1.89 18.13 -9.77
CA ASP A 197 -2.26 19.50 -10.15
C ASP A 197 -3.50 20.02 -9.40
N ARG A 198 -4.41 19.11 -9.03
CA ARG A 198 -5.60 19.45 -8.23
C ARG A 198 -5.30 19.67 -6.75
N TRP A 199 -4.33 18.96 -6.19
CA TRP A 199 -3.92 19.09 -4.79
C TRP A 199 -2.39 19.24 -4.66
N PRO A 200 -1.80 20.32 -5.21
CA PRO A 200 -0.34 20.44 -5.36
C PRO A 200 0.40 20.54 -4.02
N GLU A 201 -0.27 21.00 -2.96
CA GLU A 201 0.30 21.07 -1.62
C GLU A 201 0.28 19.74 -0.87
N ARG A 202 -0.49 18.75 -1.36
CA ARG A 202 -0.72 17.46 -0.69
C ARG A 202 -0.27 16.26 -1.50
N THR A 203 -0.10 16.40 -2.82
CA THR A 203 0.18 15.27 -3.70
C THR A 203 1.57 15.36 -4.32
N ILE A 204 2.33 14.27 -4.32
CA ILE A 204 3.59 14.11 -5.06
C ILE A 204 3.39 13.11 -6.19
N LEU A 205 3.95 13.36 -7.37
CA LEU A 205 3.89 12.46 -8.53
C LEU A 205 5.21 11.68 -8.68
N LEU A 206 5.11 10.35 -8.76
CA LEU A 206 6.21 9.49 -9.21
C LEU A 206 5.98 9.05 -10.66
N GLY A 207 7.05 9.01 -11.44
CA GLY A 207 7.03 8.47 -12.80
C GLY A 207 6.94 6.95 -12.80
N GLY A 208 6.12 6.38 -13.68
CA GLY A 208 5.94 4.93 -13.85
C GLY A 208 5.83 4.54 -15.31
N GLY A 209 5.47 3.27 -15.59
CA GLY A 209 5.29 2.79 -16.97
C GLY A 209 6.56 2.71 -17.83
N LEU A 210 7.74 2.93 -17.24
CA LEU A 210 9.03 2.79 -17.90
C LEU A 210 9.52 1.35 -17.83
N THR A 211 9.90 0.77 -18.97
CA THR A 211 10.61 -0.52 -19.04
C THR A 211 11.66 -0.47 -20.13
N PRO A 212 12.92 -0.86 -19.86
CA PRO A 212 13.97 -0.89 -20.88
C PRO A 212 13.70 -1.91 -21.98
N ASN A 213 12.75 -2.83 -21.79
CA ASN A 213 12.35 -3.80 -22.81
C ASN A 213 11.59 -3.18 -23.99
N GLN A 214 11.07 -1.96 -23.84
CA GLN A 214 10.58 -1.13 -24.96
C GLN A 214 11.72 -0.53 -25.77
N GLY A 215 12.95 -0.59 -25.26
CA GLY A 215 14.13 0.05 -25.81
C GLY A 215 14.68 1.07 -24.82
N VAL A 216 15.98 0.99 -24.53
CA VAL A 216 16.64 1.90 -23.59
C VAL A 216 16.49 3.36 -24.05
N THR A 217 16.69 3.65 -25.33
CA THR A 217 16.52 5.01 -25.87
C THR A 217 15.11 5.55 -25.66
N GLU A 218 14.06 4.81 -26.04
CA GLU A 218 12.67 5.23 -25.81
C GLU A 218 12.40 5.44 -24.32
N THR A 219 12.94 4.57 -23.46
CA THR A 219 12.78 4.67 -22.01
C THR A 219 13.41 5.96 -21.46
N LEU A 220 14.61 6.31 -21.93
CA LEU A 220 15.30 7.52 -21.52
C LEU A 220 14.63 8.80 -22.03
N GLU A 221 14.07 8.77 -23.25
CA GLU A 221 13.29 9.89 -23.80
C GLU A 221 12.01 10.13 -23.00
N ARG A 222 11.30 9.05 -22.63
CA ARG A 222 10.12 9.15 -21.75
C ARG A 222 10.46 9.64 -20.35
N LEU A 223 11.56 9.15 -19.76
CA LEU A 223 12.05 9.65 -18.48
C LEU A 223 12.37 11.16 -18.55
N ASP A 224 13.04 11.59 -19.62
CA ASP A 224 13.36 13.00 -19.86
C ASP A 224 12.12 13.88 -19.97
N HIS A 225 11.09 13.40 -20.70
CA HIS A 225 9.78 14.04 -20.73
C HIS A 225 9.15 14.14 -19.33
N PHE A 226 9.12 13.05 -18.56
CA PHE A 226 8.51 13.05 -17.22
C PHE A 226 9.20 14.04 -16.27
N VAL A 227 10.53 14.13 -16.33
CA VAL A 227 11.29 15.08 -15.50
C VAL A 227 11.09 16.51 -15.98
N LYS A 228 11.20 16.77 -17.28
CA LYS A 228 11.17 18.14 -17.82
C LYS A 228 9.77 18.75 -17.80
N ASP A 229 8.75 17.99 -18.17
CA ASP A 229 7.42 18.53 -18.41
C ASP A 229 6.48 18.29 -17.23
N LEU A 230 6.57 17.13 -16.57
CA LEU A 230 5.65 16.74 -15.48
C LEU A 230 6.22 16.97 -14.09
N LYS A 231 7.55 17.18 -13.98
CA LYS A 231 8.26 17.46 -12.72
C LYS A 231 8.06 16.35 -11.69
N ILE A 232 8.23 15.09 -12.12
CA ILE A 232 8.19 13.94 -11.22
C ILE A 232 9.25 14.07 -10.10
N SER A 233 8.94 13.56 -8.92
CA SER A 233 9.86 13.60 -7.76
C SER A 233 10.65 12.31 -7.54
N GLY A 234 10.37 11.29 -8.33
CA GLY A 234 10.98 9.97 -8.25
C GLY A 234 10.31 9.00 -9.20
N LEU A 235 10.66 7.73 -9.09
CA LEU A 235 10.10 6.67 -9.92
C LEU A 235 9.43 5.58 -9.07
N LYS A 236 8.37 4.99 -9.63
CA LYS A 236 7.76 3.74 -9.17
C LYS A 236 7.53 2.83 -10.37
N LEU A 237 8.32 1.78 -10.47
CA LEU A 237 8.40 0.92 -11.65
C LEU A 237 7.84 -0.48 -11.40
N TYR A 238 7.75 -1.25 -12.49
CA TYR A 238 7.47 -2.68 -12.49
C TYR A 238 8.56 -3.39 -13.31
N THR A 239 9.17 -4.41 -12.72
CA THR A 239 10.19 -5.26 -13.36
C THR A 239 9.59 -6.44 -14.09
N PHE A 240 8.35 -6.82 -13.79
CA PHE A 240 7.51 -7.54 -14.74
C PHE A 240 6.83 -6.52 -15.67
N ASP A 241 6.69 -6.87 -16.94
CA ASP A 241 6.11 -5.96 -17.93
C ASP A 241 5.24 -6.67 -18.97
N SER A 242 4.62 -5.87 -19.84
CA SER A 242 3.75 -6.35 -20.91
C SER A 242 4.48 -6.68 -22.21
N THR A 243 5.80 -6.49 -22.27
CA THR A 243 6.57 -6.79 -23.48
C THR A 243 6.65 -8.31 -23.71
N PRO A 244 7.02 -8.78 -24.91
CA PRO A 244 7.27 -10.20 -25.14
C PRO A 244 8.34 -10.82 -24.22
N LYS A 245 9.23 -10.00 -23.65
CA LYS A 245 10.25 -10.43 -22.68
C LYS A 245 9.69 -10.69 -21.27
N LYS A 246 8.47 -10.18 -20.99
CA LYS A 246 7.71 -10.33 -19.74
C LYS A 246 8.33 -9.70 -18.48
N GLY A 247 9.55 -9.18 -18.57
CA GLY A 247 10.20 -8.48 -17.50
C GLY A 247 11.71 -8.36 -17.68
N TRP A 248 12.35 -7.73 -16.71
CA TRP A 248 13.76 -7.33 -16.72
C TRP A 248 14.30 -7.29 -15.29
N TRP A 249 15.62 -7.33 -15.16
CA TRP A 249 16.31 -7.26 -13.86
C TRP A 249 16.68 -5.83 -13.53
N PHE A 250 16.40 -5.42 -12.30
CA PHE A 250 16.61 -4.06 -11.84
C PHE A 250 18.10 -3.66 -11.76
N ASP A 251 18.99 -4.65 -11.71
CA ASP A 251 20.44 -4.50 -11.72
C ASP A 251 21.11 -4.82 -13.07
N ASP A 252 20.34 -4.94 -14.17
CA ASP A 252 20.90 -5.18 -15.49
C ASP A 252 21.74 -3.97 -15.96
N GLU A 253 23.05 -4.17 -16.10
CA GLU A 253 24.00 -3.12 -16.49
C GLU A 253 23.73 -2.49 -17.87
N LYS A 254 23.09 -3.24 -18.78
CA LYS A 254 22.84 -2.78 -20.16
C LYS A 254 21.47 -2.15 -20.30
N LEU A 255 20.48 -2.65 -19.56
CA LEU A 255 19.09 -2.24 -19.65
C LEU A 255 18.71 -1.23 -18.57
N ALA A 256 19.05 -1.51 -17.31
CA ALA A 256 18.63 -0.71 -16.15
C ALA A 256 19.59 0.44 -15.84
N TYR A 257 20.90 0.19 -15.83
CA TYR A 257 21.88 1.20 -15.40
C TYR A 257 21.88 2.49 -16.22
N PRO A 258 21.64 2.47 -17.55
CA PRO A 258 21.47 3.72 -18.29
C PRO A 258 20.34 4.60 -17.74
N ILE A 259 19.27 3.99 -17.21
CA ILE A 259 18.14 4.69 -16.59
C ILE A 259 18.57 5.30 -15.24
N TRP A 260 19.31 4.56 -14.42
CA TRP A 260 19.83 5.04 -13.13
C TRP A 260 20.82 6.19 -13.31
N GLU A 261 21.75 6.08 -14.25
CA GLU A 261 22.66 7.17 -14.60
C GLU A 261 21.92 8.40 -15.12
N GLN A 262 20.83 8.21 -15.88
CA GLN A 262 19.99 9.33 -16.30
C GLN A 262 19.25 9.96 -15.12
N CYS A 263 18.74 9.16 -14.17
CA CYS A 263 18.15 9.65 -12.94
C CYS A 263 19.15 10.53 -12.16
N ARG A 264 20.40 10.07 -12.00
CA ARG A 264 21.47 10.87 -11.35
C ARG A 264 21.70 12.20 -12.04
N LYS A 265 21.85 12.19 -13.37
CA LYS A 265 22.06 13.41 -14.18
C LYS A 265 20.91 14.41 -14.04
N GLN A 266 19.69 13.89 -13.90
CA GLN A 266 18.48 14.69 -13.78
C GLN A 266 18.09 15.02 -12.32
N GLY A 267 18.87 14.54 -11.34
CA GLY A 267 18.63 14.80 -9.92
C GLY A 267 17.51 13.95 -9.29
N ILE A 268 17.06 12.88 -9.94
CA ILE A 268 16.12 11.91 -9.38
C ILE A 268 16.88 10.96 -8.44
N LYS A 269 16.57 11.04 -7.14
CA LYS A 269 17.23 10.29 -6.07
C LYS A 269 16.37 9.24 -5.40
N ILE A 270 15.13 9.07 -5.85
CA ILE A 270 14.18 8.11 -5.27
C ILE A 270 13.66 7.26 -6.42
N VAL A 271 14.01 5.98 -6.40
CA VAL A 271 13.55 5.01 -7.38
C VAL A 271 13.04 3.79 -6.65
N GLY A 272 11.75 3.54 -6.79
CA GLY A 272 11.13 2.32 -6.31
C GLY A 272 10.67 1.41 -7.42
N CYS A 273 10.47 0.14 -7.05
CA CYS A 273 9.89 -0.86 -7.92
C CYS A 273 8.95 -1.75 -7.12
N HIS A 274 7.94 -2.28 -7.79
CA HIS A 274 7.11 -3.34 -7.26
C HIS A 274 7.97 -4.58 -6.99
N LYS A 275 8.17 -4.91 -5.70
CA LYS A 275 9.03 -5.98 -5.21
C LYS A 275 8.30 -6.74 -4.11
N GLY A 276 7.56 -7.78 -4.51
CA GLY A 276 6.61 -8.51 -3.68
C GLY A 276 5.36 -8.83 -4.48
N ILE A 277 4.38 -9.45 -3.81
CA ILE A 277 3.07 -9.87 -4.30
C ILE A 277 3.15 -10.37 -5.75
N PRO A 278 3.67 -11.58 -5.99
CA PRO A 278 3.75 -12.13 -7.35
C PRO A 278 2.33 -12.37 -7.90
N PHE A 279 1.78 -11.36 -8.59
CA PHE A 279 0.40 -11.34 -9.04
C PHE A 279 0.21 -12.15 -10.34
N GLY A 280 -0.69 -13.13 -10.27
CA GLY A 280 -1.41 -13.72 -11.41
C GLY A 280 -0.53 -14.08 -12.61
N GLN A 281 -0.74 -13.36 -13.73
CA GLN A 281 -0.15 -13.67 -15.04
C GLN A 281 1.29 -13.14 -15.21
N PHE A 282 1.84 -12.42 -14.23
CA PHE A 282 3.18 -11.87 -14.28
C PHE A 282 4.22 -12.87 -13.74
N MET A 283 5.45 -12.77 -14.24
CA MET A 283 6.52 -13.67 -13.79
C MET A 283 7.04 -13.27 -12.41
N ALA A 284 6.74 -14.11 -11.41
CA ALA A 284 7.11 -13.91 -10.01
C ALA A 284 8.60 -13.59 -9.78
N ARG A 285 9.50 -14.13 -10.61
CA ARG A 285 10.95 -13.88 -10.49
C ARG A 285 11.30 -12.40 -10.59
N TYR A 286 10.58 -11.62 -11.41
CA TYR A 286 10.90 -10.21 -11.59
C TYR A 286 10.34 -9.35 -10.46
N SER A 287 9.32 -9.82 -9.72
CA SER A 287 8.87 -9.19 -8.47
C SER A 287 9.78 -9.53 -7.28
N HIS A 288 10.79 -10.37 -7.44
CA HIS A 288 11.73 -10.71 -6.37
C HIS A 288 12.69 -9.54 -6.09
N ALA A 289 13.09 -9.36 -4.83
CA ALA A 289 13.91 -8.23 -4.38
C ALA A 289 15.43 -8.46 -4.52
N GLU A 290 15.86 -9.59 -5.07
CA GLU A 290 17.28 -9.97 -5.15
C GLU A 290 18.12 -9.00 -5.98
N ASP A 291 17.53 -8.43 -7.04
CA ASP A 291 18.17 -7.45 -7.91
C ASP A 291 18.28 -6.05 -7.28
N LEU A 292 17.82 -5.85 -6.04
CA LEU A 292 18.16 -4.69 -5.23
C LEU A 292 19.55 -4.81 -4.59
N ASP A 293 20.10 -6.03 -4.47
CA ASP A 293 21.38 -6.25 -3.80
C ASP A 293 22.49 -5.45 -4.45
N ARG A 294 22.57 -5.51 -5.78
CA ARG A 294 23.66 -4.89 -6.53
C ARG A 294 23.49 -3.37 -6.65
N VAL A 295 22.31 -2.89 -7.02
CA VAL A 295 22.07 -1.44 -7.20
C VAL A 295 22.24 -0.65 -5.90
N ALA A 296 21.96 -1.28 -4.75
CA ALA A 296 22.16 -0.64 -3.45
C ALA A 296 23.63 -0.33 -3.16
N ASP A 297 24.57 -1.10 -3.70
CA ASP A 297 26.02 -0.87 -3.54
C ASP A 297 26.60 -0.04 -4.70
N ASP A 298 26.11 -0.24 -5.92
CA ASP A 298 26.65 0.43 -7.12
C ASP A 298 26.20 1.90 -7.23
N PHE A 299 25.07 2.28 -6.60
CA PHE A 299 24.49 3.62 -6.63
C PHE A 299 24.12 4.13 -5.24
N LEU A 300 25.12 4.53 -4.47
CA LEU A 300 24.95 4.99 -3.09
C LEU A 300 24.16 6.31 -2.94
N ASP A 301 24.03 7.09 -4.01
CA ASP A 301 23.35 8.38 -4.05
C ASP A 301 21.87 8.30 -4.48
N ILE A 302 21.38 7.10 -4.81
CA ILE A 302 19.96 6.82 -5.09
C ILE A 302 19.37 6.01 -3.93
N ASN A 303 18.18 6.40 -3.48
CA ASN A 303 17.34 5.64 -2.56
C ASN A 303 16.46 4.66 -3.33
N TRP A 304 16.59 3.39 -2.99
CA TRP A 304 15.91 2.25 -3.60
C TRP A 304 14.74 1.81 -2.73
N VAL A 305 13.52 1.81 -3.29
CA VAL A 305 12.30 1.50 -2.53
C VAL A 305 11.65 0.21 -3.03
N ALA A 306 11.61 -0.81 -2.18
CA ALA A 306 10.87 -2.05 -2.44
C ALA A 306 9.39 -1.87 -2.07
N PHE A 307 8.56 -1.55 -3.07
CA PHE A 307 7.11 -1.49 -2.88
C PHE A 307 6.55 -2.88 -2.58
N HIS A 308 5.65 -2.97 -1.59
CA HIS A 308 5.18 -4.22 -0.97
C HIS A 308 6.19 -4.99 -0.11
N SER A 309 7.31 -4.36 0.26
CA SER A 309 8.24 -4.88 1.26
C SER A 309 8.76 -6.30 1.00
N GLY A 310 8.86 -6.71 -0.25
CA GLY A 310 9.31 -8.06 -0.62
C GLY A 310 8.30 -9.17 -0.33
N TRP A 311 7.13 -8.89 0.26
CA TRP A 311 6.23 -9.94 0.75
C TRP A 311 5.74 -10.87 -0.39
N PRO A 312 5.76 -12.21 -0.25
CA PRO A 312 6.05 -12.97 0.98
C PRO A 312 7.54 -13.23 1.25
N TYR A 313 8.46 -12.80 0.38
CA TYR A 313 9.94 -12.90 0.48
C TYR A 313 10.60 -11.79 1.31
N HIS A 314 9.85 -11.10 2.17
CA HIS A 314 10.30 -9.94 2.95
C HIS A 314 11.57 -10.18 3.79
N HIS A 315 11.81 -11.42 4.22
CA HIS A 315 13.03 -11.80 4.94
C HIS A 315 14.30 -11.69 4.07
N GLU A 316 14.19 -11.93 2.76
CA GLU A 316 15.29 -11.81 1.82
C GLU A 316 15.63 -10.34 1.57
N LEU A 317 14.61 -9.49 1.38
CA LEU A 317 14.78 -8.03 1.33
C LEU A 317 15.46 -7.49 2.60
N ALA A 318 14.98 -7.94 3.77
CA ALA A 318 15.55 -7.56 5.06
C ALA A 318 17.04 -7.96 5.19
N ALA A 319 17.39 -9.17 4.74
CA ALA A 319 18.76 -9.65 4.77
C ALA A 319 19.73 -8.80 3.93
N LEU A 320 19.26 -8.17 2.85
CA LEU A 320 20.08 -7.25 2.04
C LEU A 320 20.63 -6.07 2.84
N LYS A 321 19.99 -5.68 3.96
CA LYS A 321 20.46 -4.62 4.85
C LYS A 321 21.10 -5.18 6.12
N ALA A 322 20.51 -6.20 6.73
CA ALA A 322 20.94 -6.73 8.03
C ALA A 322 22.44 -7.08 8.08
N PHE A 323 22.96 -7.69 7.01
CA PHE A 323 24.37 -8.08 6.90
C PHE A 323 25.26 -7.02 6.25
N LYS A 324 24.69 -5.90 5.83
CA LYS A 324 25.37 -4.78 5.16
C LYS A 324 24.91 -3.44 5.78
N PRO A 325 25.18 -3.22 7.08
CA PRO A 325 24.65 -2.07 7.82
C PRO A 325 25.08 -0.71 7.25
N GLN A 326 26.13 -0.65 6.42
CA GLN A 326 26.53 0.56 5.69
C GLN A 326 25.50 1.03 4.64
N ARG A 327 24.59 0.16 4.17
CA ARG A 327 23.56 0.53 3.18
C ARG A 327 22.53 1.48 3.77
N THR A 328 22.65 2.76 3.54
CA THR A 328 21.69 3.75 4.07
C THR A 328 20.55 4.07 3.12
N ASN A 329 20.56 3.50 1.92
CA ASN A 329 19.75 3.86 0.76
C ASN A 329 18.73 2.78 0.34
N LEU A 330 18.53 1.71 1.12
CA LEU A 330 17.52 0.68 0.86
C LEU A 330 16.31 0.89 1.78
N TRP A 331 15.11 0.95 1.20
CA TRP A 331 13.84 1.23 1.86
C TRP A 331 12.79 0.20 1.46
N CYS A 332 11.75 0.04 2.28
CA CYS A 332 10.57 -0.73 1.92
C CYS A 332 9.28 0.05 2.17
N GLU A 333 8.24 -0.28 1.41
CA GLU A 333 6.90 0.29 1.57
C GLU A 333 5.88 -0.83 1.88
N LEU A 334 4.98 -0.58 2.83
CA LEU A 334 4.07 -1.58 3.37
C LEU A 334 2.87 -1.87 2.45
N GLY A 335 1.97 -0.92 2.23
CA GLY A 335 0.90 -1.02 1.23
C GLY A 335 0.02 -2.24 1.42
N SER A 336 -0.27 -2.89 0.29
CA SER A 336 -0.96 -4.18 0.25
C SER A 336 -0.39 -5.25 1.21
N THR A 337 0.91 -5.22 1.55
CA THR A 337 1.51 -6.19 2.49
C THR A 337 0.90 -6.06 3.88
N PHE A 338 0.70 -4.83 4.36
CA PHE A 338 0.04 -4.61 5.65
C PHE A 338 -1.44 -4.97 5.55
N ALA A 339 -2.15 -4.43 4.55
CA ALA A 339 -3.58 -4.66 4.38
C ALA A 339 -3.97 -6.15 4.26
N ALA A 340 -3.19 -6.93 3.50
CA ALA A 340 -3.42 -8.35 3.28
C ALA A 340 -3.15 -9.22 4.52
N THR A 341 -2.30 -8.75 5.46
CA THR A 341 -1.87 -9.56 6.61
C THR A 341 -2.54 -9.16 7.92
N VAL A 342 -2.76 -7.86 8.18
CA VAL A 342 -3.19 -7.37 9.51
C VAL A 342 -4.54 -7.93 9.99
N THR A 343 -5.46 -8.17 9.07
CA THR A 343 -6.85 -8.55 9.38
C THR A 343 -6.95 -10.02 9.79
N ASN A 344 -6.60 -10.92 8.87
CA ASN A 344 -6.86 -12.36 9.00
C ASN A 344 -5.61 -13.19 9.32
N ARG A 345 -4.43 -12.58 9.22
CA ARG A 345 -3.14 -13.25 9.39
C ARG A 345 -2.25 -12.42 10.34
N PRO A 346 -2.74 -12.02 11.53
CA PRO A 346 -2.05 -11.08 12.41
C PRO A 346 -0.68 -11.59 12.89
N ILE A 347 -0.52 -12.90 13.08
CA ILE A 347 0.78 -13.52 13.38
C ILE A 347 1.78 -13.28 12.25
N GLU A 348 1.37 -13.47 11.00
CA GLU A 348 2.22 -13.18 9.84
C GLU A 348 2.51 -11.69 9.75
N CYS A 349 1.50 -10.83 9.94
CA CYS A 349 1.69 -9.38 9.96
C CYS A 349 2.78 -8.97 10.98
N ALA A 350 2.75 -9.56 12.17
CA ALA A 350 3.74 -9.33 13.21
C ALA A 350 5.14 -9.85 12.81
N HIS A 351 5.25 -11.01 12.16
CA HIS A 351 6.53 -11.50 11.64
C HIS A 351 7.08 -10.61 10.52
N VAL A 352 6.22 -10.14 9.61
CA VAL A 352 6.61 -9.26 8.51
C VAL A 352 7.13 -7.94 9.06
N LEU A 353 6.33 -7.24 9.87
CA LEU A 353 6.74 -5.96 10.45
C LEU A 353 7.93 -6.11 11.39
N GLY A 354 7.93 -7.14 12.25
CA GLY A 354 9.03 -7.41 13.17
C GLY A 354 10.35 -7.65 12.46
N THR A 355 10.34 -8.42 11.37
CA THR A 355 11.54 -8.68 10.55
C THR A 355 12.01 -7.40 9.86
N LEU A 356 11.12 -6.68 9.18
CA LEU A 356 11.49 -5.45 8.46
C LEU A 356 12.06 -4.39 9.42
N ILE A 357 11.40 -4.14 10.55
CA ILE A 357 11.83 -3.11 11.51
C ILE A 357 13.15 -3.50 12.18
N ARG A 358 13.34 -4.79 12.53
CA ARG A 358 14.59 -5.28 13.14
C ARG A 358 15.78 -5.21 12.18
N ASP A 359 15.57 -5.62 10.93
CA ASP A 359 16.66 -5.95 10.01
C ASP A 359 16.93 -4.86 8.95
N LEU A 360 15.89 -4.17 8.45
CA LEU A 360 16.07 -2.95 7.65
C LEU A 360 16.30 -1.72 8.53
N GLY A 361 15.63 -1.69 9.69
CA GLY A 361 15.58 -0.57 10.63
C GLY A 361 14.27 0.22 10.53
N ALA A 362 13.76 0.68 11.67
CA ALA A 362 12.54 1.49 11.77
C ALA A 362 12.56 2.73 10.87
N ASP A 363 13.74 3.31 10.64
CA ASP A 363 13.93 4.52 9.81
C ASP A 363 13.93 4.22 8.30
N ARG A 364 13.65 2.97 7.88
CA ARG A 364 13.66 2.51 6.48
C ARG A 364 12.37 1.83 6.02
N VAL A 365 11.35 1.85 6.87
CA VAL A 365 10.02 1.30 6.58
C VAL A 365 9.05 2.46 6.33
N LEU A 366 8.39 2.46 5.17
CA LEU A 366 7.50 3.51 4.70
C LEU A 366 6.06 3.03 4.72
N TRP A 367 5.16 3.88 5.21
CA TRP A 367 3.73 3.70 5.09
C TRP A 367 3.24 3.87 3.64
N GLY A 368 2.28 3.03 3.29
CA GLY A 368 1.38 3.24 2.19
C GLY A 368 0.18 2.34 2.34
N THR A 369 -0.93 2.67 1.69
CA THR A 369 -2.19 1.91 1.81
C THR A 369 -2.52 1.06 0.58
N ASP A 370 -1.87 1.37 -0.54
CA ASP A 370 -2.24 0.90 -1.87
C ASP A 370 -3.70 1.27 -2.23
N SER A 371 -4.26 2.31 -1.60
CA SER A 371 -5.57 2.85 -1.95
C SER A 371 -5.57 3.41 -3.38
N PRO A 372 -6.66 3.24 -4.13
CA PRO A 372 -7.98 2.73 -3.72
C PRO A 372 -8.15 1.22 -3.85
N LEU A 373 -7.09 0.43 -4.08
CA LEU A 373 -7.22 -1.03 -4.25
C LEU A 373 -7.79 -1.72 -3.01
N TRP A 374 -7.56 -1.15 -1.82
CA TRP A 374 -8.14 -1.59 -0.55
C TRP A 374 -9.29 -0.68 -0.05
N GLY A 375 -9.89 0.08 -0.96
CA GLY A 375 -10.93 1.06 -0.65
C GLY A 375 -10.39 2.28 0.09
N LYS A 376 -11.05 2.69 1.17
CA LYS A 376 -10.68 3.88 1.96
C LYS A 376 -9.35 3.63 2.68
N ALA A 377 -8.49 4.64 2.80
CA ALA A 377 -7.23 4.52 3.53
C ALA A 377 -7.43 4.41 5.05
N GLN A 378 -8.47 5.03 5.60
CA GLN A 378 -8.63 5.25 7.05
C GLN A 378 -8.67 3.96 7.88
N TRP A 379 -9.31 2.89 7.38
CA TRP A 379 -9.40 1.64 8.15
C TRP A 379 -8.02 1.02 8.38
N GLN A 380 -7.09 1.16 7.42
CA GLN A 380 -5.72 0.67 7.56
C GLN A 380 -4.93 1.52 8.54
N ILE A 381 -5.07 2.85 8.45
CA ILE A 381 -4.43 3.80 9.37
C ILE A 381 -4.85 3.48 10.81
N GLU A 382 -6.14 3.30 11.06
CA GLU A 382 -6.67 2.95 12.38
C GLU A 382 -6.18 1.57 12.85
N ALA A 383 -6.17 0.57 11.97
CA ALA A 383 -5.63 -0.75 12.29
C ALA A 383 -4.14 -0.66 12.65
N PHE A 384 -3.34 0.13 11.91
CA PHE A 384 -1.91 0.29 12.16
C PHE A 384 -1.62 1.04 13.47
N ARG A 385 -2.38 2.12 13.76
CA ARG A 385 -2.29 2.84 15.04
C ARG A 385 -2.51 1.91 16.22
N LYS A 386 -3.44 0.96 16.09
CA LYS A 386 -3.73 -0.02 17.14
C LYS A 386 -2.84 -1.25 17.10
N PHE A 387 -2.21 -1.57 15.98
CA PHE A 387 -1.41 -2.78 15.87
C PHE A 387 -0.20 -2.76 16.82
N GLN A 388 0.14 -3.92 17.35
CA GLN A 388 1.30 -4.16 18.19
C GLN A 388 1.85 -5.56 17.88
N ILE A 389 3.17 -5.73 18.02
CA ILE A 389 3.80 -7.06 18.01
C ILE A 389 3.66 -7.62 19.43
N PRO A 390 2.95 -8.76 19.63
CA PRO A 390 2.74 -9.33 20.96
C PRO A 390 4.07 -9.64 21.68
N ASP A 391 4.08 -9.52 23.00
CA ASP A 391 5.27 -9.76 23.84
C ASP A 391 5.89 -11.14 23.58
N GLN A 392 5.08 -12.17 23.31
CA GLN A 392 5.57 -13.51 22.97
C GLN A 392 6.45 -13.52 21.71
N LEU A 393 6.11 -12.70 20.71
CA LEU A 393 6.88 -12.60 19.47
C LEU A 393 8.08 -11.68 19.64
N VAL A 394 7.96 -10.62 20.46
CA VAL A 394 9.09 -9.77 20.88
C VAL A 394 10.15 -10.62 21.57
N GLU A 395 9.78 -11.38 22.60
CA GLU A 395 10.69 -12.23 23.38
C GLU A 395 11.21 -13.41 22.57
N GLY A 396 10.34 -14.06 21.78
CA GLY A 396 10.68 -15.28 21.04
C GLY A 396 11.56 -15.04 19.79
N TYR A 397 11.41 -13.89 19.13
CA TYR A 397 12.12 -13.59 17.86
C TYR A 397 13.03 -12.36 17.93
N GLY A 398 13.07 -11.68 19.07
CA GLY A 398 13.83 -10.44 19.24
C GLY A 398 13.29 -9.29 18.40
N TYR A 399 11.98 -9.28 18.11
CA TYR A 399 11.36 -8.18 17.38
C TYR A 399 11.24 -6.93 18.25
N PRO A 400 11.39 -5.73 17.68
CA PRO A 400 11.14 -4.49 18.41
C PRO A 400 9.64 -4.35 18.71
N LYS A 401 9.30 -3.75 19.87
CA LYS A 401 7.93 -3.27 20.10
C LYS A 401 7.62 -2.14 19.14
N LEU A 402 6.40 -2.12 18.61
CA LEU A 402 5.90 -1.06 17.75
C LEU A 402 5.46 0.13 18.62
N THR A 403 6.42 0.96 19.04
CA THR A 403 6.18 2.16 19.86
C THR A 403 5.53 3.28 19.04
N ASP A 404 4.96 4.28 19.72
CA ASP A 404 4.41 5.47 19.06
C ASP A 404 5.47 6.21 18.21
N GLU A 405 6.74 6.20 18.64
CA GLU A 405 7.83 6.77 17.84
C GLU A 405 8.01 6.01 16.52
N ILE A 406 8.07 4.68 16.56
CA ILE A 406 8.20 3.86 15.33
C ILE A 406 6.97 4.03 14.45
N LYS A 407 5.76 4.09 15.03
CA LYS A 407 4.53 4.33 14.28
C LYS A 407 4.57 5.70 13.58
N ARG A 408 4.98 6.79 14.25
CA ARG A 408 5.14 8.12 13.63
C ARG A 408 6.17 8.13 12.51
N LYS A 409 7.30 7.45 12.71
CA LYS A 409 8.33 7.26 11.68
C LYS A 409 7.76 6.62 10.42
N ILE A 410 7.13 5.46 10.59
CA ILE A 410 6.55 4.71 9.48
C ILE A 410 5.43 5.51 8.80
N LEU A 411 4.53 6.14 9.56
CA LEU A 411 3.38 6.86 9.02
C LEU A 411 3.75 8.12 8.24
N GLY A 412 4.88 8.77 8.52
CA GLY A 412 5.29 9.90 7.69
C GLY A 412 6.64 10.56 7.96
N GLU A 413 7.27 10.43 9.14
CA GLU A 413 8.58 11.08 9.35
C GLU A 413 9.67 10.49 8.44
N ASN A 414 9.60 9.19 8.14
CA ASN A 414 10.51 8.53 7.21
C ASN A 414 10.35 9.08 5.78
N HIS A 415 9.12 9.28 5.32
CA HIS A 415 8.85 9.89 4.02
C HIS A 415 9.32 11.33 3.99
N ALA A 416 9.08 12.08 5.07
CA ALA A 416 9.50 13.46 5.16
C ALA A 416 11.03 13.57 5.06
N ALA A 417 11.77 12.68 5.72
CA ALA A 417 13.22 12.59 5.59
C ALA A 417 13.64 12.20 4.15
N LEU A 418 12.97 11.21 3.54
CA LEU A 418 13.29 10.71 2.20
C LEU A 418 13.06 11.77 1.11
N PHE A 419 11.97 12.52 1.20
CA PHE A 419 11.57 13.54 0.22
C PHE A 419 12.02 14.97 0.58
N GLY A 420 12.68 15.16 1.72
CA GLY A 420 13.13 16.48 2.18
C GLY A 420 11.97 17.43 2.56
N ILE A 421 10.89 16.88 3.12
CA ILE A 421 9.70 17.63 3.50
C ILE A 421 9.83 18.14 4.94
N ASN A 422 9.63 19.44 5.15
CA ASN A 422 9.43 19.99 6.48
C ASN A 422 7.96 19.83 6.90
N ILE A 423 7.71 18.92 7.85
CA ILE A 423 6.36 18.58 8.33
C ILE A 423 5.64 19.80 8.94
N GLU A 424 6.34 20.62 9.73
CA GLU A 424 5.71 21.78 10.40
C GLU A 424 5.27 22.84 9.39
N GLU A 425 6.11 23.11 8.38
CA GLU A 425 5.79 24.02 7.30
C GLU A 425 4.62 23.49 6.46
N LYS A 426 4.62 22.19 6.12
CA LYS A 426 3.52 21.60 5.35
C LYS A 426 2.21 21.59 6.12
N ARG A 427 2.22 21.33 7.43
CA ARG A 427 1.01 21.45 8.26
C ARG A 427 0.40 22.85 8.17
N LYS A 428 1.21 23.90 8.18
CA LYS A 428 0.73 25.29 8.05
C LYS A 428 0.14 25.56 6.68
N GLN A 429 0.79 25.08 5.62
CA GLN A 429 0.31 25.27 4.25
C GLN A 429 -1.01 24.52 4.00
N ILE A 430 -1.13 23.27 4.44
CA ILE A 430 -2.34 22.46 4.26
C ILE A 430 -3.53 23.03 5.03
N LYS A 431 -3.32 23.60 6.23
CA LYS A 431 -4.40 24.26 6.99
C LYS A 431 -4.85 25.60 6.39
N GLY A 432 -4.00 26.24 5.59
CA GLY A 432 -4.27 27.55 4.98
C GLY A 432 -4.81 27.47 3.54
N ALA A 433 -4.72 26.31 2.90
CA ALA A 433 -5.28 25.99 1.59
C ALA A 433 -6.72 25.48 1.72
#